data_AF-A0A0X3RQV6-F1
#
_entry.id   AF-A0A0X3RQV6-F1
#
_cell.length_a   1.000
_cell.length_b   1.000
_cell.length_c   1.000
_cell.angle_alpha   90.00
_cell.angle_beta   90.00
_cell.angle_gamma   90.00
#
_symmetry.space_group_name_H-M   'P 1'
#
loop_
_entity.id
_entity.type
_entity.pdbx_description
1 polymer ?
#
loop_
_entity_poly.entity_id
_entity_poly.type
_entity_poly.pdbx_seq_one_letter_code
_entity_poly.pdbx_strand_id
1 'polypeptide(L)' 'MIPERSRIALYLVGVEGFGHQEIADIRGAAIASVMARLYWGRFELQHTCARERELLLTGAGQSDS' A
#
# COMPACT_ATOMS: atom_id res chain seq x y z
N MET A 1 5.07 7.55 2.14
CA MET A 1 4.99 7.47 0.67
C MET A 1 5.42 6.07 0.26
N ILE A 2 4.50 5.28 -0.32
CA ILE A 2 4.72 3.85 -0.55
C ILE A 2 5.90 3.61 -1.51
N PRO A 3 6.91 2.80 -1.11
CA PRO A 3 8.00 2.40 -1.98
C PRO A 3 7.50 1.80 -3.28
N GLU A 4 8.17 2.13 -4.39
CA GLU A 4 7.79 1.68 -5.73
C GLU A 4 7.61 0.15 -5.82
N ARG A 5 8.54 -0.61 -5.21
CA ARG A 5 8.46 -2.08 -5.18
C ARG A 5 7.19 -2.61 -4.50
N SER A 6 6.70 -1.91 -3.48
CA SER A 6 5.46 -2.27 -2.79
C SER A 6 4.23 -1.87 -3.59
N ARG A 7 4.25 -0.70 -4.26
CA ARG A 7 3.17 -0.28 -5.17
C ARG A 7 2.97 -1.27 -6.31
N ILE A 8 4.04 -1.71 -6.96
CA ILE A 8 3.87 -2.61 -8.11
C ILE A 8 3.41 -4.00 -7.66
N ALA A 9 3.86 -4.49 -6.49
CA ALA A 9 3.33 -5.74 -5.95
C ALA A 9 1.82 -5.64 -5.67
N LEU A 10 1.36 -4.52 -5.10
CA LEU A 10 -0.07 -4.28 -4.85
C LEU A 10 -0.88 -4.19 -6.14
N TYR A 11 -0.36 -3.52 -7.18
CA TYR A 11 -1.01 -3.43 -8.48
C TYR A 11 -1.15 -4.79 -9.15
N LEU A 12 -0.06 -5.58 -9.18
CA LEU A 12 -0.08 -6.91 -9.81
C LEU A 12 -1.05 -7.86 -9.11
N VAL A 13 -1.18 -7.81 -7.80
CA VAL A 13 -2.15 -8.65 -7.06
C VAL A 13 -3.57 -8.09 -7.16
N GLY A 14 -3.75 -6.79 -6.92
CA GLY A 14 -5.07 -6.19 -6.70
C GLY A 14 -5.81 -5.74 -7.96
N VAL A 15 -5.07 -5.43 -9.04
CA VAL A 15 -5.65 -4.96 -10.31
C VAL A 15 -5.52 -6.03 -11.39
N GLU A 16 -4.32 -6.58 -11.58
CA GLU A 16 -4.05 -7.56 -12.63
C GLU A 16 -4.45 -8.99 -12.23
N GLY A 17 -4.64 -9.25 -10.92
CA GLY A 17 -5.10 -10.55 -10.41
C GLY A 17 -4.04 -11.65 -10.39
N PHE A 18 -2.76 -11.31 -10.53
CA PHE A 18 -1.67 -12.31 -10.47
C PHE A 18 -1.56 -12.94 -9.09
N GLY A 19 -1.28 -14.25 -9.06
CA GLY A 19 -0.93 -14.98 -7.86
C GLY A 19 0.45 -14.57 -7.31
N HIS A 20 0.63 -14.70 -6.00
CA HIS A 20 1.90 -14.34 -5.32
C HIS A 20 3.12 -15.07 -5.90
N GLN A 21 2.94 -16.34 -6.32
CA GLN A 21 3.99 -17.15 -6.93
C GLN A 21 4.31 -16.68 -8.35
N GLU A 22 3.31 -16.37 -9.17
CA GLU A 22 3.52 -15.84 -10.53
C GLU A 22 4.29 -14.51 -10.50
N ILE A 23 3.98 -13.64 -9.55
CA ILE A 23 4.71 -12.37 -9.36
C ILE A 23 6.15 -12.63 -8.95
N ALA A 24 6.39 -13.61 -8.08
CA ALA A 24 7.74 -14.00 -7.66
C ALA A 24 8.57 -14.47 -8.87
N ASP A 25 7.97 -15.28 -9.73
CA ASP A 25 8.59 -15.83 -10.93
C ASP A 25 8.86 -14.75 -11.98
N ILE A 26 7.88 -13.87 -12.27
CA ILE A 26 8.02 -12.73 -13.19
C ILE A 26 9.12 -11.77 -12.73
N ARG A 27 9.29 -11.58 -11.42
CA ARG A 27 10.23 -10.62 -10.83
C ARG A 27 11.59 -11.21 -10.49
N GLY A 28 11.77 -12.53 -10.62
CA GLY A 28 12.99 -13.21 -10.17
C GLY A 28 13.26 -12.99 -8.67
N ALA A 29 12.22 -12.95 -7.84
CA ALA A 29 12.32 -12.68 -6.41
C ALA A 29 11.66 -13.80 -5.59
N ALA A 30 12.11 -14.02 -4.35
CA ALA A 30 11.45 -14.99 -3.47
C ALA A 30 10.00 -14.56 -3.13
N ILE A 31 9.07 -15.52 -3.08
CA ILE A 31 7.67 -15.28 -2.73
C ILE A 31 7.50 -14.57 -1.38
N ALA A 32 8.31 -14.91 -0.38
CA ALA A 32 8.33 -14.23 0.92
C ALA A 32 8.67 -12.74 0.80
N SER A 33 9.51 -12.38 -0.17
CA SER A 33 9.87 -10.98 -0.45
C SER A 33 8.71 -10.22 -1.10
N VAL A 34 7.90 -10.88 -1.94
CA VAL A 34 6.66 -10.32 -2.49
C VAL A 34 5.64 -10.09 -1.37
N MET A 35 5.44 -11.09 -0.51
CA MET A 35 4.54 -11.00 0.65
C MET A 35 4.93 -9.87 1.61
N ALA A 36 6.21 -9.74 1.93
CA ALA A 36 6.69 -8.64 2.77
C ALA A 36 6.39 -7.27 2.13
N ARG A 37 6.64 -7.11 0.83
CA ARG A 37 6.32 -5.86 0.11
C ARG A 37 4.83 -5.52 0.15
N LEU A 38 3.97 -6.52 0.00
CA LEU A 38 2.52 -6.34 0.11
C LEU A 38 2.08 -5.93 1.52
N TYR A 39 2.64 -6.58 2.55
CA TYR A 39 2.37 -6.25 3.95
C TYR A 39 2.75 -4.79 4.25
N TRP A 40 3.99 -4.42 3.94
CA TRP A 40 4.47 -3.05 4.18
C TRP A 40 3.69 -2.03 3.36
N GLY A 41 3.35 -2.34 2.10
CA GLY A 41 2.54 -1.46 1.27
C GLY A 41 1.15 -1.19 1.84
N ARG A 42 0.47 -2.21 2.38
CA ARG A 42 -0.84 -2.06 3.03
C ARG A 42 -0.75 -1.29 4.35
N PHE A 43 0.24 -1.61 5.18
CA PHE A 43 0.48 -0.91 6.43
C PHE A 43 0.69 0.59 6.20
N GLU A 44 1.47 0.96 5.19
CA GLU A 44 1.75 2.35 4.86
C GLU A 44 0.54 3.09 4.26
N LEU A 45 -0.27 2.41 3.45
CA LEU A 45 -1.56 2.93 2.99
C LEU A 45 -2.50 3.22 4.16
N GLN A 46 -2.61 2.30 5.11
CA GLN A 46 -3.44 2.47 6.31
C GLN A 46 -2.97 3.67 7.14
N HIS A 47 -1.67 3.81 7.36
CA HIS A 47 -1.10 4.95 8.09
C HIS A 47 -1.35 6.28 7.38
N THR A 48 -1.17 6.31 6.06
CA THR A 48 -1.38 7.52 5.27
C THR A 48 -2.85 7.94 5.29
N CYS A 49 -3.76 6.97 5.09
CA CYS A 49 -5.21 7.20 5.13
C CYS A 49 -5.68 7.64 6.53
N ALA A 50 -5.16 7.04 7.59
CA ALA A 50 -5.46 7.45 8.96
C ALA A 50 -5.03 8.90 9.22
N ARG A 51 -3.83 9.28 8.79
CA ARG A 51 -3.31 10.64 8.91
C ARG A 51 -4.12 11.66 8.10
N GLU A 52 -4.50 11.32 6.87
CA GLU A 52 -5.37 12.18 6.05
C GLU A 52 -6.73 12.38 6.69
N ARG A 53 -7.33 11.31 7.24
CA ARG A 53 -8.59 11.39 7.98
C ARG A 53 -8.49 12.29 9.22
N GLU A 54 -7.40 12.18 9.97
CA GLU A 54 -7.14 13.02 11.14
C GLU A 54 -7.00 14.51 10.77
N LEU A 55 -6.31 14.81 9.66
CA LEU A 55 -6.20 16.17 9.13
C LEU A 55 -7.57 16.74 8.74
N LEU A 56 -8.44 15.94 8.10
CA LEU A 56 -9.80 16.35 7.74
C LEU A 56 -10.67 16.62 8.98
N LEU A 57 -10.54 15.79 10.02
CA LEU A 57 -11.28 15.97 11.27
C LEU A 57 -10.80 17.17 12.08
N THR A 58 -9.50 17.45 12.08
CA THR A 58 -8.90 18.58 12.81
C THR A 58 -9.16 19.91 12.08
N GLY A 59 -9.14 19.92 10.75
CA GLY A 59 -9.43 21.11 9.93
C GLY A 59 -10.91 21.51 9.90
N ALA A 60 -11.83 20.56 10.08
CA ALA A 60 -13.27 20.85 10.16
C ALA A 60 -13.69 21.65 11.42
N GLY A 61 -12.82 21.75 12.44
CA GLY A 61 -13.10 22.47 13.68
C GLY A 61 -12.71 23.96 13.69
N GLN A 62 -12.13 24.50 12.60
CA GLN A 62 -11.64 25.89 12.54
C GLN A 62 -12.43 26.80 11.60
N SER A 63 -13.61 26.37 11.13
CA SER A 63 -14.45 27.13 10.18
C SER A 63 -15.70 27.75 10.81
N ASP A 64 -15.67 28.08 12.10
CA ASP A 64 -16.73 28.85 12.79
C ASP A 64 -16.08 29.69 13.90
N SER A 65 -15.63 30.90 13.57
CA SER A 65 -15.49 32.07 14.47
C SER A 65 -15.10 33.31 13.69
#